data_AF-A0A1Q3LU48-F1
#
_entry.id   AF-A0A1Q3LU48-F1
#
_cell.length_a   1.000
_cell.length_b   1.000
_cell.length_c   1.000
_cell.angle_alpha   90.00
_cell.angle_beta   90.00
_cell.angle_gamma   90.00
#
_symmetry.space_group_name_H-M   'P 1'
#
loop_
_entity.id
_entity.type
_entity.pdbx_description
1 polymer ?
#
loop_
_entity_poly.entity_id
_entity_poly.type
_entity_poly.pdbx_seq_one_letter_code
_entity_poly.pdbx_strand_id
1 'polypeptide(L)'
;MSDLPVAIAGVDGCKGGWIAVRADPGQATTVQIYAAFAALVADLPSNAIVAVDMPIGLPDVTHKGARGPEGLARPLLKQRQSSVFSIPSRSAVHAETAPFTTLDEWYAAHRRASEVARQTSDPPRAISIQAFGIFAKIREIDALLIAEPQLRARICESHPEVAFCRLNGGEPMSLPKKIKGMVHQAGMAERKALLCRCGYDADFLDQSAPRGAAADDFLDAAVMMLVAGRIVRGEARPLPDPPLLDRHGIPITIWS
;
A
#
# COMPACT_ATOMS: atom_id res chain seq x y z
N MET A 1 -4.26 -5.71 -21.46
CA MET A 1 -3.91 -6.49 -20.24
C MET A 1 -4.04 -8.01 -20.45
N SER A 2 -4.26 -8.48 -21.69
CA SER A 2 -4.72 -9.83 -22.01
C SER A 2 -3.64 -10.93 -22.07
N ASP A 3 -2.35 -10.61 -21.97
CA ASP A 3 -1.24 -11.58 -22.13
C ASP A 3 -0.47 -11.86 -20.83
N LEU A 4 -1.07 -11.65 -19.66
CA LEU A 4 -0.40 -11.99 -18.41
C LEU A 4 -0.43 -13.52 -18.18
N PRO A 5 0.72 -14.15 -17.86
CA PRO A 5 0.80 -15.59 -17.64
C PRO A 5 0.23 -16.03 -16.28
N VAL A 6 0.00 -15.08 -15.38
CA VAL A 6 -0.50 -15.32 -14.01
C VAL A 6 -1.55 -14.28 -13.66
N ALA A 7 -2.41 -14.62 -12.69
CA ALA A 7 -3.32 -13.64 -12.10
C ALA A 7 -2.54 -12.53 -11.38
N ILE A 8 -3.07 -11.32 -11.42
CA ILE A 8 -2.50 -10.18 -10.71
C ILE A 8 -3.58 -9.47 -9.90
N ALA A 9 -3.19 -8.89 -8.76
CA ALA A 9 -4.06 -8.10 -7.93
C ALA A 9 -3.37 -6.83 -7.42
N GLY A 10 -4.11 -5.73 -7.46
CA GLY A 10 -3.79 -4.50 -6.77
C GLY A 10 -4.67 -4.33 -5.55
N VAL A 11 -4.10 -3.97 -4.42
CA VAL A 11 -4.79 -4.00 -3.13
C VAL A 11 -4.57 -2.71 -2.36
N ASP A 12 -5.64 -2.20 -1.74
CA ASP A 12 -5.58 -1.09 -0.79
C ASP A 12 -6.45 -1.37 0.45
N GLY A 13 -6.12 -0.74 1.56
CA GLY A 13 -6.88 -0.81 2.79
C GLY A 13 -8.07 0.15 2.78
N CYS A 14 -9.27 -0.38 2.98
CA CYS A 14 -10.50 0.40 3.05
C CYS A 14 -11.28 0.15 4.35
N LYS A 15 -12.40 0.87 4.54
CA LYS A 15 -13.27 0.72 5.73
C LYS A 15 -13.85 -0.69 5.86
N GLY A 16 -14.11 -1.36 4.74
CA GLY A 16 -14.63 -2.72 4.69
C GLY A 16 -13.58 -3.83 4.85
N GLY A 17 -12.32 -3.47 5.09
CA GLY A 17 -11.19 -4.41 5.06
C GLY A 17 -10.27 -4.05 3.91
N TRP A 18 -10.21 -4.86 2.87
CA TRP A 18 -9.29 -4.73 1.75
C TRP A 18 -10.07 -4.67 0.44
N ILE A 19 -9.82 -3.65 -0.37
CA ILE A 19 -10.30 -3.61 -1.75
C ILE A 19 -9.23 -4.21 -2.65
N ALA A 20 -9.63 -5.14 -3.52
CA ALA A 20 -8.75 -5.74 -4.51
C ALA A 20 -9.30 -5.51 -5.91
N VAL A 21 -8.45 -5.01 -6.81
CA VAL A 21 -8.69 -5.00 -8.25
C VAL A 21 -7.87 -6.13 -8.85
N ARG A 22 -8.55 -7.08 -9.50
CA ARG A 22 -7.96 -8.35 -9.95
C ARG A 22 -8.12 -8.51 -11.46
N ALA A 23 -7.06 -8.98 -12.11
CA ALA A 23 -7.10 -9.43 -13.49
C ALA A 23 -6.56 -10.85 -13.59
N ASP A 24 -7.41 -11.76 -14.09
CA ASP A 24 -7.04 -13.14 -14.41
C ASP A 24 -6.73 -13.27 -15.91
N PRO A 25 -5.85 -14.21 -16.31
CA PRO A 25 -5.54 -14.44 -17.72
C PRO A 25 -6.80 -14.70 -18.55
N GLY A 26 -6.99 -13.89 -19.60
CA GLY A 26 -8.13 -14.01 -20.51
C GLY A 26 -9.50 -13.59 -19.93
N GLN A 27 -9.55 -13.01 -18.73
CA GLN A 27 -10.80 -12.57 -18.10
C GLN A 27 -10.88 -11.05 -17.96
N ALA A 28 -12.10 -10.55 -17.76
CA ALA A 28 -12.33 -9.15 -17.45
C ALA A 28 -11.77 -8.79 -16.06
N THR A 29 -11.38 -7.53 -15.88
CA THR A 29 -10.94 -7.04 -14.57
C THR A 29 -12.12 -6.99 -13.61
N THR A 30 -11.92 -7.41 -12.37
CA THR A 30 -12.95 -7.40 -11.32
C THR A 30 -12.48 -6.59 -10.11
N VAL A 31 -13.43 -6.18 -9.27
CA VAL A 31 -13.17 -5.48 -8.00
C VAL A 31 -13.98 -6.10 -6.88
N GLN A 32 -13.35 -6.39 -5.74
CA GLN A 32 -13.98 -7.07 -4.61
C GLN A 32 -13.46 -6.54 -3.26
N ILE A 33 -14.29 -6.69 -2.21
CA ILE A 33 -13.94 -6.38 -0.82
C ILE A 33 -13.71 -7.66 -0.04
N TYR A 34 -12.66 -7.69 0.77
CA TYR A 34 -12.32 -8.77 1.69
C TYR A 34 -12.19 -8.23 3.10
N ALA A 35 -12.82 -8.90 4.08
CA ALA A 35 -12.77 -8.44 5.46
C ALA A 35 -11.38 -8.55 6.10
N ALA A 36 -10.54 -9.47 5.62
CA ALA A 36 -9.19 -9.73 6.15
C ALA A 36 -8.20 -10.03 5.02
N PHE A 37 -6.93 -9.67 5.20
CA PHE A 37 -5.91 -9.87 4.17
C PHE A 37 -5.68 -11.35 3.84
N ALA A 38 -5.70 -12.21 4.85
CA ALA A 38 -5.56 -13.66 4.65
C ALA A 38 -6.69 -14.25 3.78
N ALA A 39 -7.92 -13.74 3.91
CA ALA A 39 -9.04 -14.17 3.07
C ALA A 39 -8.86 -13.76 1.60
N LEU A 40 -8.31 -12.56 1.36
CA LEU A 40 -7.93 -12.10 0.02
C LEU A 40 -6.87 -13.02 -0.58
N VAL A 41 -5.79 -13.31 0.16
CA VAL A 41 -4.70 -14.15 -0.33
C VAL A 41 -5.18 -15.58 -0.63
N ALA A 42 -6.04 -16.15 0.22
CA ALA A 42 -6.61 -17.49 0.04
C ALA A 42 -7.54 -17.62 -1.19
N ASP A 43 -8.17 -16.52 -1.61
CA ASP A 43 -9.05 -16.47 -2.79
C ASP A 43 -8.27 -16.33 -4.12
N LEU A 44 -6.99 -15.94 -4.04
CA LEU A 44 -6.13 -15.79 -5.21
C LEU A 44 -5.42 -17.12 -5.57
N PRO A 45 -5.21 -17.41 -6.86
CA PRO A 45 -4.37 -18.53 -7.29
C PRO A 45 -2.99 -18.50 -6.65
N SER A 46 -2.38 -19.67 -6.41
CA SER A 46 -1.10 -19.81 -5.69
C SER A 46 0.09 -19.11 -6.36
N ASN A 47 -0.01 -18.81 -7.65
CA ASN A 47 0.99 -18.08 -8.44
C ASN A 47 0.67 -16.60 -8.69
N ALA A 48 -0.43 -16.07 -8.11
CA ALA A 48 -0.85 -14.70 -8.38
C ALA A 48 0.09 -13.66 -7.74
N ILE A 49 0.42 -12.59 -8.45
CA ILE A 49 1.23 -11.49 -7.91
C ILE A 49 0.33 -10.38 -7.37
N VAL A 50 0.62 -9.95 -6.14
CA VAL A 50 -0.14 -8.94 -5.41
C VAL A 50 0.75 -7.73 -5.16
N ALA A 51 0.34 -6.56 -5.64
CA ALA A 51 0.90 -5.30 -5.18
C ALA A 51 -0.09 -4.66 -4.20
N VAL A 52 0.37 -4.28 -3.01
CA VAL A 52 -0.48 -3.74 -1.94
C VAL A 52 0.02 -2.39 -1.46
N ASP A 53 -0.88 -1.42 -1.30
CA ASP A 53 -0.60 -0.13 -0.65
C ASP A 53 -0.56 -0.31 0.87
N MET A 54 0.47 -1.00 1.33
CA MET A 54 0.73 -1.17 2.75
C MET A 54 2.22 -1.42 2.96
N PRO A 55 2.82 -0.78 3.97
CA PRO A 55 4.20 -1.07 4.36
C PRO A 55 4.41 -2.55 4.71
N ILE A 56 5.44 -3.14 4.11
CA ILE A 56 5.90 -4.52 4.34
C ILE A 56 7.35 -4.50 4.84
N GLY A 57 7.61 -5.38 5.80
CA GLY A 57 8.89 -5.51 6.48
C GLY A 57 9.14 -4.38 7.47
N LEU A 58 9.46 -4.76 8.72
CA LEU A 58 9.56 -3.83 9.85
C LEU A 58 10.91 -4.01 10.56
N PRO A 59 11.81 -3.00 10.51
CA PRO A 59 13.09 -3.08 11.19
C PRO A 59 12.93 -2.97 12.71
N ASP A 60 13.93 -3.42 13.46
CA ASP A 60 13.95 -3.27 14.92
C ASP A 60 14.24 -1.83 15.35
N VAL A 61 15.06 -1.12 14.58
CA VAL A 61 15.40 0.30 14.78
C VAL A 61 15.24 1.03 13.46
N THR A 62 14.64 2.22 13.49
CA THR A 62 14.54 3.10 12.31
C THR A 62 15.54 4.23 12.39
N HIS A 63 16.06 4.65 11.23
CA HIS A 63 17.04 5.73 11.16
C HIS A 63 16.49 6.95 10.42
N LYS A 64 17.33 7.98 10.23
CA LYS A 64 17.03 9.09 9.31
C LYS A 64 16.68 8.52 7.92
N GLY A 65 15.42 8.65 7.52
CA GLY A 65 14.89 8.00 6.31
C GLY A 65 13.83 6.93 6.56
N ALA A 66 13.42 6.73 7.83
CA ALA A 66 12.46 5.72 8.28
C ALA A 66 13.01 4.29 8.15
N ARG A 67 12.31 3.40 7.44
CA ARG A 67 12.73 2.00 7.23
C ARG A 67 13.52 1.79 5.93
N GLY A 68 13.79 2.86 5.18
CA GLY A 68 14.58 2.84 3.95
C GLY A 68 13.79 3.29 2.72
N PRO A 69 12.77 2.54 2.27
CA PRO A 69 11.98 2.85 1.09
C PRO A 69 11.40 4.27 1.08
N GLU A 70 10.92 4.79 2.21
CA GLU A 70 10.34 6.13 2.28
C GLU A 70 11.35 7.23 1.94
N GLY A 71 12.60 7.07 2.36
CA GLY A 71 13.69 7.99 2.05
C GLY A 71 13.98 8.07 0.55
N LEU A 72 13.81 6.96 -0.16
CA LEU A 72 14.04 6.84 -1.60
C LEU A 72 12.80 7.24 -2.42
N ALA A 73 11.59 6.99 -1.91
CA ALA A 73 10.35 7.33 -2.59
C ALA A 73 10.04 8.84 -2.56
N ARG A 74 10.32 9.53 -1.44
CA ARG A 74 9.98 10.95 -1.26
C ARG A 74 10.54 11.88 -2.35
N PRO A 75 11.81 11.80 -2.76
CA PRO A 75 12.35 12.66 -3.82
C PRO A 75 11.60 12.53 -5.15
N LEU A 76 11.07 11.33 -5.47
CA LEU A 76 10.31 11.09 -6.70
C LEU A 76 8.98 11.87 -6.74
N LEU A 77 8.45 12.27 -5.59
CA LEU A 77 7.14 12.89 -5.46
C LEU A 77 7.18 14.42 -5.45
N LYS A 78 8.36 15.03 -5.56
CA LYS A 78 8.55 16.50 -5.61
C LYS A 78 7.83 17.22 -4.45
N GLN A 79 6.72 17.92 -4.70
CA GLN A 79 5.96 18.64 -3.67
C GLN A 79 5.05 17.73 -2.83
N ARG A 80 4.87 16.46 -3.22
CA ARG A 80 3.98 15.49 -2.59
C ARG A 80 4.68 14.54 -1.61
N GLN A 81 5.88 14.84 -1.14
CA GLN A 81 6.65 13.96 -0.26
C GLN A 81 5.91 13.55 1.02
N SER A 82 4.98 14.39 1.49
CA SER A 82 4.17 14.13 2.67
C SER A 82 3.14 13.01 2.51
N SER A 83 2.89 12.51 1.28
CA SER A 83 2.03 11.35 1.08
C SER A 83 2.70 10.05 1.54
N VAL A 84 4.04 10.02 1.59
CA VAL A 84 4.82 8.86 2.04
C VAL A 84 5.11 9.01 3.53
N PHE A 85 4.29 8.36 4.35
CA PHE A 85 4.44 8.37 5.80
C PHE A 85 5.60 7.49 6.25
N SER A 86 6.34 7.94 7.26
CA SER A 86 7.37 7.12 7.89
C SER A 86 6.73 6.05 8.77
N ILE A 87 7.10 4.80 8.56
CA ILE A 87 6.69 3.68 9.40
C ILE A 87 7.76 3.43 10.46
N PRO A 88 7.38 3.31 11.75
CA PRO A 88 8.35 3.11 12.82
C PRO A 88 8.81 1.65 12.87
N SER A 89 9.59 1.34 13.91
CA SER A 89 10.04 -0.01 14.21
C SER A 89 8.89 -0.99 14.41
N ARG A 90 9.21 -2.28 14.29
CA ARG A 90 8.31 -3.39 14.59
C ARG A 90 7.72 -3.31 16.00
N SER A 91 8.54 -2.98 17.00
CA SER A 91 8.08 -2.86 18.38
C SER A 91 7.02 -1.77 18.54
N ALA A 92 7.16 -0.65 17.84
CA ALA A 92 6.18 0.43 17.87
C ALA A 92 4.86 0.05 17.18
N VAL A 93 4.92 -0.64 16.04
CA VAL A 93 3.73 -1.15 15.32
C VAL A 93 2.94 -2.16 16.17
N HIS A 94 3.64 -2.95 16.98
CA HIS A 94 3.08 -3.98 17.85
C HIS A 94 2.87 -3.52 19.31
N ALA A 95 3.13 -2.26 19.64
CA ALA A 95 2.99 -1.75 21.01
C ALA A 95 1.52 -1.79 21.50
N GLU A 96 0.56 -1.55 20.59
CA GLU A 96 -0.86 -1.48 20.91
C GLU A 96 -1.67 -2.28 19.87
N THR A 97 -2.02 -3.51 20.24
CA THR A 97 -2.69 -4.48 19.34
C THR A 97 -4.18 -4.66 19.62
N ALA A 98 -4.65 -4.27 20.81
CA ALA A 98 -6.05 -4.39 21.18
C ALA A 98 -6.94 -3.48 20.31
N PRO A 99 -8.17 -3.91 19.98
CA PRO A 99 -9.17 -3.04 19.38
C PRO A 99 -9.48 -1.85 20.30
N PHE A 100 -9.69 -0.68 19.72
CA PHE A 100 -10.07 0.53 20.45
C PHE A 100 -11.56 0.78 20.29
N THR A 101 -12.25 1.03 21.40
CA THR A 101 -13.71 1.26 21.40
C THR A 101 -14.06 2.73 21.51
N THR A 102 -13.13 3.55 21.98
CA THR A 102 -13.29 5.01 22.09
C THR A 102 -12.15 5.77 21.42
N LEU A 103 -12.42 7.03 21.08
CA LEU A 103 -11.41 7.93 20.51
C LEU A 103 -10.29 8.25 21.51
N ASP A 104 -10.63 8.34 22.80
CA ASP A 104 -9.66 8.60 23.87
C ASP A 104 -8.70 7.43 24.08
N GLU A 105 -9.20 6.19 24.03
CA GLU A 105 -8.38 4.97 24.02
C GLU A 105 -7.41 4.97 22.83
N TRP A 106 -7.91 5.33 21.65
CA TRP A 106 -7.11 5.37 20.44
C TRP A 106 -5.97 6.40 20.52
N TYR A 107 -6.27 7.61 21.00
CA TYR A 107 -5.23 8.63 21.21
C TYR A 107 -4.25 8.25 22.33
N ALA A 108 -4.72 7.58 23.39
CA ALA A 108 -3.84 7.09 24.45
C ALA A 108 -2.88 6.00 23.93
N ALA A 109 -3.38 5.08 23.12
CA ALA A 109 -2.59 4.07 22.44
C ALA A 109 -1.57 4.69 21.47
N HIS A 110 -1.98 5.68 20.67
CA HIS A 110 -1.07 6.43 19.80
C HIS A 110 0.11 7.05 20.57
N ARG A 111 -0.16 7.65 21.75
CA ARG A 111 0.90 8.21 22.61
C ARG A 111 1.86 7.13 23.12
N ARG A 112 1.35 5.98 23.57
CA ARG A 112 2.18 4.87 24.05
C ARG A 112 3.03 4.25 22.94
N ALA A 113 2.43 3.99 21.78
CA ALA A 113 3.17 3.53 20.61
C ALA A 113 4.23 4.54 20.16
N SER A 114 3.93 5.84 20.23
CA SER A 114 4.89 6.91 19.91
C SER A 114 6.07 6.96 20.86
N GLU A 115 5.88 6.59 22.13
CA GLU A 115 6.97 6.49 23.09
C GLU A 115 7.92 5.33 22.73
N VAL A 116 7.37 4.16 22.40
CA VAL A 116 8.16 3.02 21.89
C VAL A 116 8.92 3.40 20.61
N ALA A 117 8.28 4.15 19.69
CA ALA A 117 8.92 4.62 18.46
C ALA A 117 10.13 5.53 18.75
N ARG A 118 10.04 6.45 19.72
CA ARG A 118 11.17 7.31 20.11
C ARG A 118 12.35 6.50 20.66
N GLN A 119 12.08 5.45 21.42
CA GLN A 119 13.10 4.57 22.00
C GLN A 119 13.79 3.68 20.95
N THR A 120 13.13 3.47 19.80
CA THR A 120 13.59 2.57 18.73
C THR A 120 13.82 3.31 17.41
N SER A 121 14.18 4.58 17.50
CA SER A 121 14.57 5.39 16.35
C SER A 121 15.75 6.29 16.65
N ASP A 122 16.58 6.51 15.63
CA ASP A 122 17.70 7.43 15.67
C ASP A 122 17.71 8.38 14.45
N PRO A 123 17.42 9.69 14.62
CA PRO A 123 17.08 10.34 15.90
C PRO A 123 15.68 9.93 16.40
N PRO A 124 15.38 10.11 17.70
CA PRO A 124 14.07 9.80 18.27
C PRO A 124 12.92 10.50 17.53
N ARG A 125 11.92 9.73 17.11
CA ARG A 125 10.74 10.20 16.37
C ARG A 125 9.44 9.59 16.88
N ALA A 126 8.41 10.42 17.01
CA ALA A 126 7.05 9.99 17.27
C ALA A 126 6.34 9.55 15.97
N ILE A 127 5.20 8.89 16.12
CA ILE A 127 4.40 8.35 15.01
C ILE A 127 3.39 9.41 14.57
N SER A 128 3.17 9.59 13.27
CA SER A 128 2.04 10.41 12.80
C SER A 128 0.72 9.71 13.05
N ILE A 129 -0.36 10.48 13.23
CA ILE A 129 -1.67 9.89 13.50
C ILE A 129 -2.19 9.07 12.31
N GLN A 130 -1.83 9.46 11.08
CA GLN A 130 -2.13 8.70 9.86
C GLN A 130 -1.39 7.36 9.82
N ALA A 131 -0.09 7.34 10.16
CA ALA A 131 0.67 6.09 10.21
C ALA A 131 0.10 5.13 11.27
N PHE A 132 -0.26 5.65 12.45
CA PHE A 132 -0.90 4.83 13.49
C PHE A 132 -2.23 4.23 13.04
N GLY A 133 -3.02 4.97 12.25
CA GLY A 133 -4.30 4.51 11.71
C GLY A 133 -4.23 3.27 10.83
N ILE A 134 -3.06 2.97 10.24
CA ILE A 134 -2.87 1.79 9.37
C ILE A 134 -2.17 0.62 10.07
N PHE A 135 -1.79 0.73 11.35
CA PHE A 135 -1.02 -0.32 12.04
C PHE A 135 -1.73 -1.67 12.09
N ALA A 136 -3.05 -1.69 12.28
CA ALA A 136 -3.81 -2.94 12.28
C ALA A 136 -3.63 -3.70 10.96
N LYS A 137 -3.63 -3.00 9.83
CA LYS A 137 -3.43 -3.57 8.49
C LYS A 137 -1.99 -4.01 8.24
N ILE A 138 -1.01 -3.22 8.68
CA ILE A 138 0.41 -3.63 8.66
C ILE A 138 0.58 -4.94 9.41
N ARG A 139 -0.03 -5.08 10.60
CA ARG A 139 0.05 -6.30 11.41
C ARG A 139 -0.61 -7.52 10.75
N GLU A 140 -1.71 -7.35 10.02
CA GLU A 140 -2.33 -8.44 9.26
C GLU A 140 -1.36 -9.04 8.24
N ILE A 141 -0.70 -8.19 7.44
CA ILE A 141 0.27 -8.64 6.42
C ILE A 141 1.50 -9.22 7.09
N ASP A 142 2.02 -8.53 8.10
CA ASP A 142 3.22 -8.93 8.84
C ASP A 142 3.08 -10.32 9.45
N ALA A 143 1.98 -10.59 10.16
CA ALA A 143 1.71 -11.91 10.74
C ALA A 143 1.62 -12.99 9.67
N LEU A 144 0.96 -12.70 8.53
CA LEU A 144 0.82 -13.64 7.42
C LEU A 144 2.18 -13.97 6.77
N LEU A 145 3.03 -12.98 6.50
CA LEU A 145 4.35 -13.18 5.89
C LEU A 145 5.37 -13.84 6.83
N ILE A 146 5.17 -13.72 8.15
CA ILE A 146 5.93 -14.51 9.13
C ILE A 146 5.50 -15.98 9.07
N ALA A 147 4.18 -16.24 9.09
CA ALA A 147 3.63 -17.59 9.11
C ALA A 147 3.87 -18.36 7.81
N GLU A 148 3.90 -17.66 6.67
CA GLU A 148 3.96 -18.25 5.33
C GLU A 148 5.08 -17.62 4.48
N PRO A 149 6.35 -18.04 4.66
CA PRO A 149 7.49 -17.44 3.96
C PRO A 149 7.40 -17.44 2.43
N GLN A 150 6.70 -18.42 1.84
CA GLN A 150 6.46 -18.50 0.39
C GLN A 150 5.71 -17.29 -0.16
N LEU A 151 4.88 -16.62 0.64
CA LEU A 151 4.10 -15.47 0.19
C LEU A 151 4.97 -14.23 -0.07
N ARG A 152 6.17 -14.16 0.52
CA ARG A 152 7.11 -13.03 0.37
C ARG A 152 7.57 -12.81 -1.07
N ALA A 153 7.49 -13.84 -1.92
CA ALA A 153 7.85 -13.76 -3.33
C ALA A 153 6.73 -13.17 -4.21
N ARG A 154 5.49 -13.11 -3.71
CA ARG A 154 4.31 -12.72 -4.49
C ARG A 154 3.48 -11.60 -3.88
N ILE A 155 3.70 -11.24 -2.63
CA ILE A 155 3.07 -10.10 -1.97
C ILE A 155 4.10 -8.98 -1.86
N CYS A 156 3.88 -7.94 -2.65
CA CYS A 156 4.83 -6.87 -2.86
C CYS A 156 4.21 -5.56 -2.37
N GLU A 157 4.94 -4.83 -1.53
CA GLU A 157 4.55 -3.47 -1.17
C GLU A 157 4.69 -2.54 -2.38
N SER A 158 3.74 -1.63 -2.53
CA SER A 158 3.81 -0.49 -3.44
C SER A 158 3.11 0.71 -2.79
N HIS A 159 3.12 1.86 -3.47
CA HIS A 159 2.51 3.10 -2.96
C HIS A 159 1.85 3.88 -4.11
N PRO A 160 0.55 4.24 -4.04
CA PRO A 160 -0.21 4.83 -5.14
C PRO A 160 0.42 6.08 -5.74
N GLU A 161 0.85 7.04 -4.93
CA GLU A 161 1.48 8.26 -5.46
C GLU A 161 2.81 7.96 -6.21
N VAL A 162 3.57 6.96 -5.79
CA VAL A 162 4.79 6.52 -6.49
C VAL A 162 4.43 5.77 -7.78
N ALA A 163 3.42 4.90 -7.72
CA ALA A 163 2.92 4.16 -8.86
C ALA A 163 2.35 5.08 -9.94
N PHE A 164 1.50 6.04 -9.57
CA PHE A 164 0.98 7.06 -10.47
C PHE A 164 2.10 7.91 -11.07
N CYS A 165 3.05 8.37 -10.27
CA CYS A 165 4.22 9.10 -10.77
C CYS A 165 4.99 8.28 -11.81
N ARG A 166 5.25 7.00 -11.54
CA ARG A 166 5.94 6.10 -12.46
C ARG A 166 5.19 5.92 -13.77
N LEU A 167 3.89 5.65 -13.71
CA LEU A 167 3.05 5.44 -14.88
C LEU A 167 2.84 6.72 -15.69
N ASN A 168 2.96 7.89 -15.04
CA ASN A 168 2.88 9.20 -15.67
C ASN A 168 4.25 9.72 -16.15
N GLY A 169 5.17 8.82 -16.51
CA GLY A 169 6.47 9.19 -17.08
C GLY A 169 7.43 9.85 -16.08
N GLY A 170 7.26 9.62 -14.78
CA GLY A 170 8.09 10.21 -13.72
C GLY A 170 7.58 11.57 -13.21
N GLU A 171 6.40 12.00 -13.65
CA GLU A 171 5.77 13.23 -13.15
C GLU A 171 4.65 12.92 -12.16
N PRO A 172 4.71 13.43 -10.91
CA PRO A 172 3.63 13.27 -9.94
C PRO A 172 2.31 13.84 -10.46
N MET A 173 1.18 13.30 -9.98
CA MET A 173 -0.15 13.83 -10.30
C MET A 173 -0.23 15.33 -9.97
N SER A 174 -0.82 16.14 -10.84
CA SER A 174 -0.89 17.59 -10.63
C SER A 174 -1.91 17.97 -9.55
N LEU A 175 -3.01 17.22 -9.44
CA LEU A 175 -4.12 17.52 -8.53
C LEU A 175 -4.19 16.53 -7.36
N PRO A 176 -4.49 17.01 -6.13
CA PRO A 176 -4.69 16.13 -5.00
C PRO A 176 -5.97 15.30 -5.16
N LYS A 177 -5.97 14.07 -4.62
CA LYS A 177 -7.17 13.22 -4.58
C LYS A 177 -8.27 13.75 -3.65
N LYS A 178 -7.88 14.46 -2.59
CA LYS A 178 -8.75 15.03 -1.57
C LYS A 178 -8.34 16.46 -1.21
N ILE A 179 -9.33 17.31 -0.92
CA ILE A 179 -9.13 18.65 -0.36
C ILE A 179 -9.96 18.74 0.92
N LYS A 180 -9.32 19.05 2.06
CA LYS A 180 -9.96 19.10 3.39
C LYS A 180 -10.75 17.82 3.73
N GLY A 181 -10.20 16.66 3.37
CA GLY A 181 -10.82 15.34 3.61
C GLY A 181 -11.93 14.95 2.62
N MET A 182 -12.37 15.87 1.77
CA MET A 182 -13.40 15.61 0.75
C MET A 182 -12.76 15.22 -0.58
N VAL A 183 -13.42 14.32 -1.32
CA VAL A 183 -12.98 13.91 -2.66
C VAL A 183 -12.89 15.12 -3.59
N HIS A 184 -11.75 15.27 -4.24
CA HIS A 184 -11.52 16.31 -5.24
C HIS A 184 -11.73 15.73 -6.64
N GLN A 185 -12.89 16.04 -7.24
CA GLN A 185 -13.34 15.42 -8.50
C GLN A 185 -12.33 15.56 -9.64
N ALA A 186 -11.71 16.73 -9.81
CA ALA A 186 -10.71 16.93 -10.85
C ALA A 186 -9.44 16.07 -10.63
N GLY A 187 -9.02 15.87 -9.36
CA GLY A 187 -7.89 14.98 -9.04
C GLY A 187 -8.21 13.49 -9.20
N MET A 188 -9.47 13.10 -9.02
CA MET A 188 -9.95 11.76 -9.34
C MET A 188 -10.01 11.53 -10.86
N ALA A 189 -10.52 12.50 -11.61
CA ALA A 189 -10.57 12.46 -13.07
C ALA A 189 -9.17 12.37 -13.70
N GLU A 190 -8.20 13.10 -13.15
CA GLU A 190 -6.79 13.02 -13.59
C GLU A 190 -6.22 11.61 -13.45
N ARG A 191 -6.47 10.95 -12.30
CA ARG A 191 -6.05 9.57 -12.04
C ARG A 191 -6.76 8.58 -12.97
N LYS A 192 -8.08 8.70 -13.15
CA LYS A 192 -8.85 7.88 -14.09
C LYS A 192 -8.32 7.99 -15.51
N ALA A 193 -8.09 9.22 -15.99
CA ALA A 193 -7.56 9.45 -17.33
C ALA A 193 -6.19 8.78 -17.54
N LEU A 194 -5.33 8.80 -16.53
CA LEU A 194 -4.06 8.07 -16.56
C LEU A 194 -4.27 6.55 -16.59
N LEU A 195 -5.14 6.01 -15.74
CA LEU A 195 -5.46 4.58 -15.71
C LEU A 195 -6.03 4.09 -17.06
N CYS A 196 -6.91 4.88 -17.71
CA CYS A 196 -7.40 4.57 -19.06
C CYS A 196 -6.28 4.52 -20.08
N ARG A 197 -5.31 5.46 -20.03
CA ARG A 197 -4.12 5.41 -20.91
C ARG A 197 -3.27 4.16 -20.67
N CYS A 198 -3.32 3.60 -19.46
CA CYS A 198 -2.65 2.35 -19.11
C CYS A 198 -3.47 1.09 -19.43
N GLY A 199 -4.62 1.23 -20.09
CA GLY A 199 -5.39 0.10 -20.63
C GLY A 199 -6.57 -0.34 -19.78
N TYR A 200 -6.98 0.44 -18.78
CA TYR A 200 -8.29 0.26 -18.15
C TYR A 200 -9.43 0.72 -19.07
N ASP A 201 -10.55 0.00 -19.00
CA ASP A 201 -11.81 0.45 -19.56
C ASP A 201 -12.38 1.61 -18.72
N ALA A 202 -12.93 2.63 -19.37
CA ALA A 202 -13.50 3.79 -18.69
C ALA A 202 -14.73 3.41 -17.86
N ASP A 203 -15.61 2.55 -18.38
CA ASP A 203 -16.81 2.10 -17.68
C ASP A 203 -16.46 1.33 -16.41
N PHE A 204 -15.37 0.55 -16.44
CA PHE A 204 -14.84 -0.12 -15.25
C PHE A 204 -14.39 0.88 -14.17
N LEU A 205 -13.79 2.01 -14.54
CA LEU A 205 -13.33 3.02 -13.58
C LEU A 205 -14.45 3.99 -13.15
N ASP A 206 -15.52 4.11 -13.93
CA ASP A 206 -16.68 4.96 -13.65
C ASP A 206 -17.77 4.26 -12.83
N GLN A 207 -17.69 2.93 -12.68
CA GLN A 207 -18.54 2.22 -11.75
C GLN A 207 -18.37 2.72 -10.30
N SER A 208 -19.39 2.49 -9.48
CA SER A 208 -19.33 2.80 -8.06
C SER A 208 -18.39 1.84 -7.34
N ALA A 209 -17.55 2.37 -6.44
CA ALA A 209 -16.74 1.54 -5.57
C ALA A 209 -17.64 0.59 -4.76
N PRO A 210 -17.25 -0.69 -4.57
CA PRO A 210 -18.02 -1.63 -3.77
C PRO A 210 -18.29 -1.11 -2.36
N ARG A 211 -19.41 -1.53 -1.78
CA ARG A 211 -19.78 -1.14 -0.40
C ARG A 211 -18.65 -1.48 0.57
N GLY A 212 -18.13 -0.47 1.26
CA GLY A 212 -17.02 -0.61 2.20
C GLY A 212 -15.73 0.06 1.74
N ALA A 213 -15.63 0.48 0.47
CA ALA A 213 -14.53 1.28 -0.03
C ALA A 213 -14.97 2.68 -0.45
N ALA A 214 -14.05 3.64 -0.34
CA ALA A 214 -14.18 4.94 -0.98
C ALA A 214 -13.73 4.86 -2.45
N ALA A 215 -14.13 5.85 -3.25
CA ALA A 215 -13.73 5.93 -4.65
C ALA A 215 -12.21 6.08 -4.82
N ASP A 216 -11.51 6.72 -3.87
CA ASP A 216 -10.05 6.80 -3.94
C ASP A 216 -9.36 5.47 -3.61
N ASP A 217 -9.84 4.72 -2.63
CA ASP A 217 -9.33 3.37 -2.33
C ASP A 217 -9.42 2.46 -3.58
N PHE A 218 -10.49 2.60 -4.38
CA PHE A 218 -10.64 1.86 -5.64
C PHE A 218 -9.58 2.24 -6.68
N LEU A 219 -9.33 3.54 -6.90
CA LEU A 219 -8.30 3.97 -7.85
C LEU A 219 -6.88 3.63 -7.37
N ASP A 220 -6.65 3.68 -6.06
CA ASP A 220 -5.39 3.30 -5.44
C ASP A 220 -5.15 1.78 -5.65
N ALA A 221 -6.15 0.93 -5.40
CA ALA A 221 -6.07 -0.50 -5.74
C ALA A 221 -5.91 -0.76 -7.25
N ALA A 222 -6.57 0.02 -8.12
CA ALA A 222 -6.42 -0.11 -9.57
C ALA A 222 -4.98 0.19 -10.03
N VAL A 223 -4.36 1.26 -9.52
CA VAL A 223 -2.97 1.56 -9.88
C VAL A 223 -2.00 0.52 -9.31
N MET A 224 -2.28 -0.04 -8.13
CA MET A 224 -1.52 -1.17 -7.59
C MET A 224 -1.55 -2.38 -8.53
N MET A 225 -2.70 -2.69 -9.16
CA MET A 225 -2.80 -3.84 -10.06
C MET A 225 -1.88 -3.68 -11.26
N LEU A 226 -1.76 -2.46 -11.79
CA LEU A 226 -0.80 -2.16 -12.87
C LEU A 226 0.65 -2.40 -12.42
N VAL A 227 0.99 -2.04 -11.17
CA VAL A 227 2.32 -2.35 -10.60
C VAL A 227 2.53 -3.86 -10.49
N ALA A 228 1.54 -4.63 -10.03
CA ALA A 228 1.63 -6.10 -10.01
C ALA A 228 1.90 -6.68 -11.41
N GLY A 229 1.23 -6.16 -12.44
CA GLY A 229 1.51 -6.53 -13.83
C GLY A 229 2.92 -6.16 -14.29
N ARG A 230 3.46 -5.01 -13.85
CA ARG A 230 4.84 -4.60 -14.14
C ARG A 230 5.87 -5.50 -13.44
N ILE A 231 5.56 -5.99 -12.24
CA ILE A 231 6.40 -6.97 -11.52
C ILE A 231 6.49 -8.26 -12.34
N VAL A 232 5.34 -8.80 -12.80
CA VAL A 232 5.29 -10.00 -13.64
C VAL A 232 6.13 -9.86 -14.92
N ARG A 233 6.15 -8.67 -15.53
CA ARG A 233 6.92 -8.39 -16.76
C ARG A 233 8.39 -8.01 -16.52
N GLY A 234 8.86 -7.91 -15.26
CA GLY A 234 10.22 -7.44 -14.95
C GLY A 234 10.44 -5.93 -15.21
N GLU A 235 9.36 -5.17 -15.35
CA GLU A 235 9.38 -3.72 -15.63
C GLU A 235 9.38 -2.87 -14.36
N ALA A 236 8.89 -3.43 -13.24
CA ALA A 236 8.87 -2.73 -11.97
C ALA A 236 10.30 -2.54 -11.44
N ARG A 237 10.51 -1.48 -10.65
CA ARG A 237 11.77 -1.16 -9.99
C ARG A 237 11.57 -1.12 -8.48
N PRO A 238 12.35 -1.87 -7.70
CA PRO A 238 12.29 -1.84 -6.25
C PRO A 238 13.04 -0.62 -5.70
N LEU A 239 12.58 -0.14 -4.55
CA LEU A 239 13.21 0.95 -3.80
C LEU A 239 13.29 0.53 -2.33
N PRO A 240 14.48 0.17 -1.80
CA PRO A 240 15.78 0.09 -2.48
C PRO A 240 15.95 -1.11 -3.42
N ASP A 241 17.00 -1.05 -4.25
CA ASP A 241 17.50 -2.15 -5.08
C ASP A 241 18.98 -2.45 -4.70
N PRO A 242 19.30 -3.62 -4.13
CA PRO A 242 18.37 -4.70 -3.75
C PRO A 242 17.46 -4.31 -2.56
N PRO A 243 16.29 -4.97 -2.40
CA PRO A 243 15.46 -4.84 -1.20
C PRO A 243 16.25 -5.12 0.09
N LEU A 244 15.95 -4.37 1.15
CA LEU A 244 16.44 -4.73 2.49
C LEU A 244 15.62 -5.89 3.05
N LEU A 245 16.08 -6.47 4.15
CA LEU A 245 15.38 -7.53 4.87
C LEU A 245 15.21 -7.14 6.33
N ASP A 246 14.05 -7.44 6.90
CA ASP A 246 13.89 -7.40 8.35
C ASP A 246 14.42 -8.68 9.02
N ARG A 247 14.36 -8.74 10.36
CA ARG A 247 14.85 -9.88 11.16
C ARG A 247 14.16 -11.22 10.85
N HIS A 248 13.00 -11.21 10.21
CA HIS A 248 12.26 -12.41 9.81
C HIS A 248 12.54 -12.80 8.35
N GLY A 249 13.36 -12.01 7.63
CA GLY A 249 13.63 -12.17 6.20
C GLY A 249 12.47 -11.70 5.33
N ILE A 250 11.64 -10.77 5.82
CA ILE A 250 10.61 -10.12 5.00
C ILE A 250 11.26 -8.97 4.22
N PRO A 251 11.06 -8.88 2.89
CA PRO A 251 11.59 -7.78 2.09
C PRO A 251 11.02 -6.43 2.51
N ILE A 252 11.89 -5.44 2.66
CA ILE A 252 11.54 -4.03 2.90
C ILE A 252 11.83 -3.27 1.60
N THR A 253 10.78 -2.96 0.85
CA THR A 253 10.88 -2.29 -0.47
C THR A 253 9.55 -1.67 -0.89
N ILE A 254 9.61 -0.63 -1.73
CA ILE A 254 8.45 -0.13 -2.50
C ILE A 254 8.69 -0.46 -3.97
N TRP A 255 7.76 -1.18 -4.60
CA TRP A 255 7.77 -1.45 -6.04
C TRP A 255 7.05 -0.35 -6.82
N SER A 256 7.57 0.04 -8.00
CA SER A 256 6.92 0.96 -8.95
C SER A 256 7.22 0.64 -10.42
#